data_AF-L8GU62-F1
#
_entry.id   AF-L8GU62-F1
#
_cell.length_a   1.000
_cell.length_b   1.000
_cell.length_c   1.000
_cell.angle_alpha   90.00
_cell.angle_beta   90.00
_cell.angle_gamma   90.00
#
_symmetry.space_group_name_H-M   'P 1'
#
loop_
_entity.id
_entity.type
_entity.pdbx_description
1 polymer ?
#
loop_
_entity_poly.entity_id
_entity_poly.type
_entity_poly.pdbx_seq_one_letter_code
_entity_poly.pdbx_strand_id
1 'polypeptide(L)' 'VAFKPPATISQAQKTSEYGGGEAVLEAQGRHDPCVVPRAIAIVEAMAALVIADAALLQLARQGSLVSEPIVAWQI' A
#
# COMPACT_ATOMS: atom_id res chain seq x y z
N VAL A 1 -2.14 -10.98 -5.53
CA VAL A 1 -1.09 -10.39 -4.66
C VAL A 1 -0.32 -11.53 -4.01
N ALA A 2 1.01 -11.59 -4.20
CA ALA A 2 1.83 -12.63 -3.59
C ALA A 2 2.41 -12.12 -2.26
N PHE A 3 2.34 -12.94 -1.21
CA PHE A 3 2.87 -12.60 0.11
C PHE A 3 4.01 -13.55 0.46
N LYS A 4 5.15 -12.98 0.85
CA LYS A 4 6.20 -13.76 1.50
C LYS A 4 5.72 -14.26 2.87
N PRO A 5 6.28 -15.36 3.39
CA PRO A 5 6.05 -15.77 4.76
C PRO A 5 6.41 -14.66 5.78
N PRO A 6 5.83 -14.69 6.98
CA PRO A 6 6.24 -13.83 8.09
C PRO A 6 7.75 -13.91 8.30
N ALA A 7 8.41 -12.76 8.48
CA ALA A 7 9.87 -12.72 8.66
C ALA A 7 10.30 -13.31 10.02
N THR A 8 9.41 -13.22 11.01
CA THR A 8 9.70 -13.64 12.37
C THR A 8 9.06 -14.99 12.64
N ILE A 9 9.87 -15.95 13.04
CA ILE A 9 9.46 -17.28 13.49
C ILE A 9 10.16 -17.57 14.82
N SER A 10 9.62 -18.51 15.61
CA SER A 10 10.11 -18.84 16.95
C SER A 10 11.45 -19.61 16.97
N GLN A 11 12.22 -19.55 15.88
CA GLN A 11 13.54 -20.16 15.78
C GLN A 11 14.61 -19.07 15.80
N ALA A 12 15.78 -19.38 16.34
CA ALA A 12 16.94 -18.49 16.28
C ALA A 12 17.35 -18.26 14.82
N GLN A 13 17.46 -16.99 14.41
CA GLN A 13 17.79 -16.62 13.03
C GLN A 13 19.07 -15.78 13.01
N LYS A 14 20.01 -16.13 12.12
CA LYS A 14 21.21 -15.30 11.90
C LYS A 14 20.81 -14.03 11.15
N THR A 15 21.31 -12.89 11.60
CA THR A 15 21.07 -11.57 11.03
C THR A 15 22.31 -10.68 11.20
N SER A 16 22.26 -9.45 10.72
CA SER A 16 23.25 -8.41 10.98
C SER A 16 22.69 -7.34 11.92
N GLU A 17 23.54 -6.78 12.77
CA GLU A 17 23.24 -5.54 13.49
C GLU A 17 23.38 -4.32 12.58
N TYR A 18 22.87 -3.17 13.01
CA TYR A 18 23.02 -1.91 12.28
C TYR A 18 24.49 -1.51 12.04
N GLY A 19 25.42 -1.98 12.89
CA GLY A 19 26.87 -1.80 12.71
C GLY A 19 27.52 -2.78 11.73
N GLY A 20 26.76 -3.70 11.13
CA GLY A 20 27.25 -4.70 10.16
C GLY A 20 27.88 -5.96 10.78
N GLY A 21 27.93 -6.06 12.11
CA GLY A 21 28.37 -7.27 12.81
C GLY A 21 27.34 -8.41 12.72
N GLU A 22 27.80 -9.66 12.87
CA GLU A 22 26.91 -10.82 12.97
C GLU A 22 26.12 -10.82 14.27
N ALA A 23 24.84 -11.17 14.20
CA ALA A 23 23.98 -11.34 15.36
C ALA A 23 22.97 -12.49 15.18
N VAL A 24 22.36 -12.90 16.28
CA VAL A 24 21.30 -13.91 16.30
C VAL A 24 20.04 -13.28 16.86
N LEU A 25 18.96 -13.32 16.07
CA LEU A 25 17.63 -12.87 16.47
C LEU A 25 16.84 -14.06 17.01
N GLU A 26 16.57 -14.04 18.31
CA GLU A 26 15.66 -14.99 18.98
C GLU A 26 14.37 -14.29 19.36
N ALA A 27 13.41 -14.30 18.43
CA ALA A 27 12.11 -13.69 18.68
C ALA A 27 11.20 -14.62 19.50
N GLN A 28 10.91 -14.20 20.72
CA GLN A 28 10.01 -14.89 21.64
C GLN A 28 8.58 -14.31 21.52
N GLY A 29 7.57 -15.17 21.54
CA GLY A 29 6.16 -14.78 21.56
C GLY A 29 5.29 -15.47 20.50
N ARG A 30 4.01 -15.09 20.47
CA ARG A 30 3.04 -15.57 19.47
C ARG A 30 3.18 -14.75 18.20
N HIS A 31 3.61 -15.42 17.13
CA HIS A 31 3.61 -14.87 15.78
C HIS A 31 2.58 -15.60 14.95
N ASP A 32 2.02 -14.89 13.98
CA ASP A 32 1.09 -15.54 13.06
C ASP A 32 1.81 -16.52 12.16
N PRO A 33 1.34 -17.78 12.06
CA PRO A 33 1.91 -18.73 11.12
C PRO A 33 1.60 -18.35 9.67
N CYS A 34 0.54 -17.56 9.44
CA CYS A 34 0.13 -17.10 8.13
C CYS A 34 -0.49 -15.70 8.22
N VAL A 35 0.05 -14.74 7.45
CA VAL A 35 -0.44 -13.35 7.40
C VAL A 35 -1.57 -13.14 6.39
N VAL A 36 -1.77 -14.11 5.48
CA VAL A 36 -2.69 -13.96 4.34
C VAL A 36 -4.14 -13.67 4.75
N PRO A 37 -4.73 -14.30 5.78
CA PRO A 37 -6.12 -14.02 6.15
C PRO A 37 -6.37 -12.56 6.50
N ARG A 38 -5.41 -11.89 7.13
CA ARG A 38 -5.50 -10.46 7.42
C ARG A 38 -5.17 -9.56 6.22
N ALA A 39 -4.31 -10.04 5.33
CA ALA A 39 -3.85 -9.26 4.19
C ALA A 39 -4.95 -9.02 3.14
N ILE A 40 -5.96 -9.89 3.07
CA ILE A 40 -7.07 -9.77 2.11
C ILE A 40 -7.81 -8.44 2.29
N ALA A 41 -8.28 -8.15 3.50
CA ALA A 41 -9.01 -6.92 3.79
C ALA A 41 -8.18 -5.66 3.50
N ILE A 42 -6.85 -5.73 3.71
CA ILE A 42 -5.93 -4.63 3.41
C ILE A 42 -5.86 -4.40 1.90
N VAL A 43 -5.68 -5.47 1.11
CA VAL A 43 -5.59 -5.38 -0.36
C VAL A 43 -6.89 -4.82 -0.94
N GLU A 44 -8.04 -5.28 -0.47
CA GLU A 44 -9.35 -4.81 -0.91
C GLU A 44 -9.54 -3.31 -0.63
N ALA A 45 -9.20 -2.88 0.59
CA ALA A 45 -9.28 -1.47 0.98
C ALA A 45 -8.34 -0.59 0.13
N MET A 46 -7.09 -1.03 -0.07
CA MET A 46 -6.12 -0.28 -0.87
C MET A 46 -6.55 -0.19 -2.34
N ALA A 47 -7.11 -1.26 -2.91
CA ALA A 47 -7.65 -1.24 -4.27
C ALA A 47 -8.83 -0.24 -4.39
N ALA A 48 -9.75 -0.25 -3.41
CA ALA A 48 -10.88 0.67 -3.39
C ALA A 48 -10.42 2.13 -3.30
N LEU A 49 -9.43 2.43 -2.46
CA LEU A 49 -8.87 3.78 -2.34
C LEU A 49 -8.25 4.27 -3.64
N VAL A 50 -7.44 3.43 -4.30
CA VAL A 50 -6.80 3.78 -5.58
C VAL A 50 -7.83 4.01 -6.69
N ILE A 51 -8.86 3.17 -6.76
CA ILE A 51 -9.94 3.32 -7.75
C ILE A 51 -10.73 4.61 -7.48
N ALA A 52 -11.04 4.92 -6.22
CA ALA A 52 -11.74 6.14 -5.85
C ALA A 52 -10.94 7.40 -6.22
N ASP A 53 -9.64 7.41 -5.93
CA ASP A 53 -8.75 8.51 -6.30
C ASP A 53 -8.68 8.70 -7.83
N ALA A 54 -8.50 7.61 -8.58
CA ALA A 54 -8.50 7.65 -10.04
C ALA A 54 -9.84 8.18 -10.62
N ALA A 55 -10.97 7.82 -10.01
CA ALA A 55 -12.28 8.32 -10.40
C ALA A 55 -12.42 9.82 -10.13
N LEU A 56 -11.99 10.30 -8.95
CA LEU A 56 -12.01 11.73 -8.61
C LEU A 56 -11.11 12.55 -9.55
N LEU A 57 -9.92 12.05 -9.89
CA LEU A 57 -9.04 12.68 -10.87
C LEU A 57 -9.70 12.80 -12.25
N GLN A 58 -10.42 11.77 -12.68
CA GLN A 58 -11.13 11.79 -13.95
C GLN A 58 -12.29 12.81 -13.93
N LEU A 59 -13.03 12.89 -12.82
CA LEU A 59 -14.09 13.88 -12.65
C LEU A 59 -13.55 15.32 -12.68
N ALA A 60 -12.40 15.56 -12.05
CA ALA A 60 -11.74 16.87 -12.08
C ALA A 60 -11.35 17.29 -13.50
N ARG A 61 -10.85 16.36 -14.33
CA ARG A 61 -10.56 16.63 -15.76
C ARG A 61 -11.81 16.97 -16.55
N GLN A 62 -12.91 16.25 -16.31
CA GLN A 62 -14.18 16.53 -16.98
C GLN A 62 -14.73 17.91 -16.60
N GLY A 63 -14.63 18.30 -15.32
CA GLY A 63 -15.02 19.64 -14.86
C GLY A 63 -14.24 20.77 -15.55
N SER A 64 -12.97 20.54 -15.87
CA SER A 64 -12.13 21.48 -16.64
C SER A 64 -12.60 21.68 -18.09
N LEU A 65 -13.31 20.72 -18.69
CA LEU A 65 -13.82 20.84 -20.06
C LEU A 65 -15.13 21.66 -20.14
N VAL A 66 -15.72 22.03 -18.99
CA VAL A 66 -16.99 22.78 -18.92
C VAL A 66 -16.76 24.30 -18.77
N SER A 67 -15.53 24.76 -18.53
CA SER A 67 -15.20 26.18 -18.56
C SER A 67 -14.60 26.55 -19.92
N GLU A 68 -15.42 27.14 -20.79
CA GLU A 68 -15.09 28.24 -21.73
C GLU A 68 -16.24 28.39 -22.76
N PRO A 69 -17.01 29.49 -22.77
CA PRO A 69 -17.46 30.09 -24.01
C PRO A 69 -16.49 31.24 -24.37
N ILE A 70 -15.57 30.98 -25.31
CA ILE A 70 -14.59 31.97 -25.85
C ILE A 70 -15.27 33.09 -26.68
N VAL A 71 -16.59 33.31 -26.59
CA VAL A 71 -17.32 34.28 -27.43
C VAL A 71 -17.96 35.45 -26.67
N ALA A 72 -17.55 35.71 -25.43
CA ALA A 72 -18.06 36.86 -24.66
C ALA A 72 -17.35 38.20 -24.93
N TRP A 73 -16.41 38.28 -25.89
CA TRP A 73 -15.68 39.52 -26.22
C TRP A 73 -15.84 39.98 -27.69
N GLN A 74 -16.96 39.68 -28.35
CA GLN A 74 -17.30 40.30 -29.64
C GLN A 74 -18.65 41.04 -29.57
N ILE A 75 -18.56 42.36 -29.84
CA ILE A 75 -19.56 43.42 -29.91
C ILE A 75 -19.85 44.13 -28.58
#